data_AF-A0A917E1F3-F1
#
_entry.id   AF-A0A917E1F3-F1
#
_cell.length_a   1.000
_cell.length_b   1.000
_cell.length_c   1.000
_cell.angle_alpha   90.00
_cell.angle_beta   90.00
_cell.angle_gamma   90.00
#
_symmetry.space_group_name_H-M   'P 1'
#
loop_
_entity.id
_entity.type
_entity.pdbx_description
1 polymer ?
#
loop_
_entity_poly.entity_id
_entity_poly.type
_entity_poly.pdbx_seq_one_letter_code
_entity_poly.pdbx_strand_id
1 'polypeptide(L)' 'MADQEQAALRMLAARLRQEHADYDAAINAMEKVGCDRLQVQRMKKKKLQVKDRLQDVEDQIVPDIIA' A
#
# COMPACT_ATOMS: atom_id res chain seq x y z
N MET A 1 -4.99 24.30 -9.92
CA MET A 1 -4.71 23.05 -10.65
C MET A 1 -3.71 22.20 -9.86
N ALA A 2 -2.50 22.69 -9.57
CA ALA A 2 -1.48 21.96 -8.79
C ALA A 2 -1.97 21.45 -7.40
N ASP A 3 -2.72 22.27 -6.66
CA ASP A 3 -3.24 21.86 -5.34
C ASP A 3 -4.27 20.71 -5.41
N GLN A 4 -5.05 20.64 -6.49
CA GLN A 4 -6.03 19.56 -6.68
C GLN A 4 -5.34 18.24 -7.03
N GLU A 5 -4.25 18.31 -7.80
CA GLU A 5 -3.45 17.15 -8.18
C GLU A 5 -2.70 16.59 -6.96
N GLN A 6 -2.12 17.46 -6.13
CA GLN A 6 -1.53 17.07 -4.84
C GLN A 6 -2.57 16.47 -3.88
N ALA A 7 -3.76 17.05 -3.79
CA ALA A 7 -4.85 16.49 -2.98
C ALA A 7 -5.30 15.11 -3.46
N ALA A 8 -5.37 14.91 -4.78
CA ALA A 8 -5.70 13.62 -5.39
C ALA A 8 -4.64 12.55 -5.11
N LEU A 9 -3.36 12.89 -5.22
CA LEU A 9 -2.25 12.00 -4.88
C LEU A 9 -2.28 11.62 -3.39
N ARG A 10 -2.52 12.57 -2.48
CA ARG A 10 -2.66 12.29 -1.04
C ARG A 10 -3.82 11.36 -0.73
N MET A 11 -4.96 11.55 -1.40
CA MET A 11 -6.12 10.64 -1.29
C MET A 11 -5.78 9.23 -1.79
N LEU A 12 -5.07 9.12 -2.92
CA LEU A 12 -4.62 7.85 -3.46
C LEU A 12 -3.64 7.14 -2.50
N ALA A 13 -2.67 7.86 -1.95
CA ALA A 13 -1.75 7.34 -0.94
C ALA A 13 -2.48 6.84 0.30
N ALA A 14 -3.45 7.59 0.81
CA ALA A 14 -4.28 7.17 1.94
C ALA A 14 -5.04 5.87 1.65
N ARG A 15 -5.61 5.74 0.44
CA ARG A 15 -6.29 4.52 0.00
C ARG A 15 -5.34 3.32 -0.09
N LEU A 16 -4.16 3.51 -0.68
CA LEU A 16 -3.13 2.46 -0.80
C LEU A 16 -2.60 2.03 0.58
N ARG A 17 -2.45 2.96 1.53
CA ARG A 17 -2.10 2.62 2.92
C ARG A 17 -3.17 1.77 3.59
N GLN A 18 -4.45 2.12 3.42
CA GLN A 18 -5.55 1.33 3.97
C GLN A 18 -5.54 -0.08 3.36
N GLU A 19 -5.43 -0.18 2.04
CA GLU A 19 -5.36 -1.46 1.35
C GLU A 19 -4.17 -2.31 1.82
N HIS A 20 -3.00 -1.70 2.03
CA HIS A 20 -1.83 -2.37 2.59
C HIS A 20 -2.08 -2.90 4.01
N ALA A 21 -2.73 -2.11 4.87
CA ALA A 21 -3.11 -2.53 6.22
C ALA A 21 -4.12 -3.69 6.20
N ASP A 22 -5.08 -3.67 5.28
CA ASP A 22 -6.06 -4.74 5.10
C ASP A 22 -5.38 -6.05 4.67
N TYR A 23 -4.40 -6.00 3.73
CA TYR A 23 -3.59 -7.16 3.39
C TYR A 23 -2.80 -7.69 4.59
N ASP A 24 -2.28 -6.81 5.44
CA ASP A 24 -1.56 -7.22 6.65
C ASP A 24 -2.46 -7.92 7.65
N ALA A 25 -3.67 -7.38 7.88
CA ALA A 25 -4.67 -8.00 8.73
C ALA A 25 -5.09 -9.37 8.20
N ALA A 26 -5.31 -9.49 6.88
CA ALA A 26 -5.67 -10.74 6.22
C ALA A 26 -4.55 -11.80 6.33
N ILE A 27 -3.29 -11.41 6.10
CA ILE A 27 -2.12 -12.30 6.26
C ILE A 27 -2.03 -12.81 7.70
N ASN A 28 -2.14 -11.91 8.69
CA ASN A 28 -2.10 -12.29 10.10
C ASN A 28 -3.24 -13.24 10.49
N ALA A 29 -4.45 -13.01 9.96
CA ALA A 29 -5.58 -13.91 10.17
C ALA A 29 -5.33 -15.29 9.54
N MET A 30 -4.84 -15.33 8.30
CA MET A 30 -4.50 -16.57 7.60
C MET A 30 -3.41 -17.36 8.32
N GLU A 31 -2.38 -16.69 8.85
CA GLU A 31 -1.33 -17.34 9.64
C GLU A 31 -1.87 -17.91 10.96
N LYS A 32 -2.78 -17.20 11.65
CA LYS A 32 -3.44 -17.69 12.87
C LYS A 32 -4.33 -18.92 12.66
N VAL A 33 -5.03 -18.98 11.53
CA VAL A 33 -5.92 -20.10 11.18
C VAL A 33 -5.12 -21.29 10.62
N GLY A 34 -3.81 -21.13 10.36
CA GLY A 34 -2.99 -22.20 9.79
C GLY A 34 -3.26 -22.44 8.31
N CYS A 35 -3.55 -21.38 7.56
CA CYS A 35 -3.84 -21.45 6.13
C CYS A 35 -2.61 -21.90 5.32
N ASP A 36 -2.83 -22.31 4.07
CA ASP A 36 -1.76 -22.81 3.19
C ASP A 36 -0.66 -21.74 2.98
N ARG A 37 0.61 -22.16 3.13
CA ARG A 37 1.79 -21.32 2.95
C ARG A 37 1.82 -20.65 1.57
N LEU A 38 1.35 -21.32 0.52
CA LEU A 38 1.26 -20.75 -0.83
C LEU A 38 0.24 -19.60 -0.91
N GLN A 39 -0.89 -19.72 -0.22
CA GLN A 39 -1.87 -18.64 -0.15
C GLN A 39 -1.32 -17.43 0.62
N VAL A 40 -0.65 -17.68 1.75
CA VAL A 40 0.04 -16.62 2.52
C VAL A 40 1.10 -15.93 1.67
N GLN A 41 1.92 -16.68 0.93
CA GLN A 41 2.93 -16.10 0.03
C GLN A 41 2.31 -15.25 -1.09
N ARG A 42 1.19 -15.69 -1.69
CA ARG A 42 0.46 -14.91 -2.69
C ARG A 42 -0.05 -13.59 -2.12
N MET A 43 -0.57 -13.60 -0.89
CA MET A 43 -1.02 -12.37 -0.22
C MET A 43 0.15 -11.45 0.11
N LYS A 44 1.27 -11.97 0.61
CA LYS A 44 2.49 -11.19 0.84
C LYS A 44 3.01 -10.53 -0.45
N LYS A 45 2.95 -11.24 -1.58
CA LYS A 45 3.31 -10.67 -2.89
C LYS A 45 2.37 -9.52 -3.29
N LYS A 46 1.06 -9.67 -3.10
CA LYS A 46 0.09 -8.59 -3.36
C LYS A 46 0.34 -7.39 -2.44
N LYS A 47 0.57 -7.63 -1.15
CA LYS A 47 0.93 -6.60 -0.17
C LYS A 47 2.16 -5.80 -0.62
N LEU A 48 3.19 -6.49 -1.11
CA LEU A 48 4.40 -5.84 -1.63
C LEU A 48 4.09 -4.93 -2.82
N GLN A 49 3.29 -5.39 -3.79
CA GLN A 49 2.89 -4.56 -4.93
C GLN A 49 2.11 -3.29 -4.52
N VAL A 50 1.26 -3.38 -3.49
CA VAL A 50 0.56 -2.20 -2.95
C VAL A 50 1.54 -1.25 -2.26
N LYS A 51 2.52 -1.78 -1.53
CA LYS A 51 3.59 -0.98 -0.93
C LYS A 51 4.43 -0.27 -1.99
N ASP A 52 4.82 -0.95 -3.05
CA ASP A 52 5.61 -0.36 -4.15
C ASP A 52 4.83 0.78 -4.80
N ARG A 53 3.54 0.58 -5.10
CA ARG A 53 2.67 1.65 -5.61
C ARG A 53 2.49 2.80 -4.63
N LEU A 54 2.38 2.52 -3.33
CA LEU A 54 2.30 3.56 -2.32
C LEU A 54 3.56 4.42 -2.35
N GLN A 55 4.73 3.78 -2.45
CA GLN A 55 6.01 4.45 -2.51
C GLN A 55 6.12 5.31 -3.78
N ASP A 56 5.71 4.80 -4.94
CA ASP A 56 5.68 5.60 -6.18
C ASP A 56 4.79 6.85 -6.06
N VAL A 57 3.67 6.76 -5.35
CA VAL A 57 2.75 7.89 -5.13
C VAL A 57 3.31 8.85 -4.07
N GLU A 58 3.92 8.33 -3.00
CA GLU A 58 4.57 9.15 -1.98
C GLU A 58 5.79 9.89 -2.55
N ASP A 59 6.58 9.27 -3.42
CA ASP A 59 7.70 9.89 -4.12
C ASP A 59 7.25 10.99 -5.10
N GLN A 60 6.00 10.97 -5.56
CA GLN A 60 5.38 12.06 -6.35
C GLN A 60 4.82 13.19 -5.48
N ILE A 61 4.53 12.94 -4.19
CA ILE A 61 4.08 13.95 -3.23
C ILE A 61 5.27 14.62 -2.53
N VAL A 62 6.36 13.87 -2.28
CA VAL A 62 7.59 14.31 -1.59
C VAL A 62 8.66 15.02 -2.48
N PRO A 63 8.60 15.11 -3.83
CA PRO A 63 9.70 15.67 -4.60
C PRO A 63 9.92 17.18 -4.32
N ASP A 64 8.95 17.85 -3.70
CA ASP A 64 9.03 19.25 -3.24
C ASP A 64 9.84 19.45 -1.93
N ILE A 65 10.28 18.40 -1.24
CA ILE A 65 10.93 18.50 0.09
C ILE A 65 12.47 18.32 0.01
N ILE A 66 13.00 17.82 -1.11
CA ILE A 66 14.43 17.50 -1.32
C ILE A 66 15.00 18.21 -2.59
N ALA A 67 14.39 19.32 -3.03
CA ALA A 67 14.89 20.18 -4.11
C ALA A 67 15.40 21.52 -3.56
#